data_AF-A0A9C9NE02-F1
#
_entry.id   AF-A0A9C9NE02-F1
#
_cell.length_a   1.000
_cell.length_b   1.000
_cell.length_c   1.000
_cell.angle_alpha   90.00
_cell.angle_beta   90.00
_cell.angle_gamma   90.00
#
_symmetry.space_group_name_H-M   'P 1'
#
loop_
_entity.id
_entity.type
_entity.pdbx_description
1 polymer ?
#
loop_
_entity_poly.entity_id
_entity_poly.type
_entity_poly.pdbx_seq_one_letter_code
_entity_poly.pdbx_strand_id
1 'polypeptide(L)'
;HSRTCVMIVSDGYETGDAALLGREMARLSRRCRRIVWLNPMIGWEGYAPEAAGIKAALPHVDLYAPAHTLQSLADLEPYLAKL
;
A
#
# COMPACT_ATOMS: atom_id res chain seq x y z
N HIS A 1 12.25 2.46 -18.55
CA HIS A 1 11.64 2.42 -17.21
C HIS A 1 10.14 2.62 -17.33
N SER A 2 9.34 1.82 -16.61
CA SER A 2 7.88 1.99 -16.53
C SER A 2 7.54 3.40 -16.01
N ARG A 3 6.48 4.02 -16.54
CA ARG A 3 5.91 5.31 -16.06
C ARG A 3 4.64 5.08 -15.22
N THR A 4 4.29 3.83 -14.94
CA THR A 4 3.04 3.47 -14.27
C THR A 4 3.22 3.52 -12.76
N CYS A 5 2.35 4.25 -12.07
CA CYS A 5 2.15 4.13 -10.63
C CYS A 5 0.91 3.25 -10.38
N VAL A 6 0.98 2.36 -9.39
CA VAL A 6 -0.17 1.58 -8.92
C VAL A 6 -0.55 2.09 -7.54
N MET A 7 -1.84 2.38 -7.35
CA MET A 7 -2.39 2.79 -6.07
C MET A 7 -3.37 1.72 -5.59
N ILE A 8 -3.15 1.20 -4.40
CA ILE A 8 -3.99 0.22 -3.72
C ILE A 8 -4.66 0.93 -2.56
N VAL A 9 -5.98 0.89 -2.49
CA VAL A 9 -6.76 1.44 -1.37
C VAL A 9 -7.43 0.27 -0.66
N SER A 10 -6.86 -0.14 0.47
CA SER A 10 -7.27 -1.36 1.19
C SER A 10 -6.72 -1.37 2.61
N ASP A 11 -7.44 -2.02 3.52
CA ASP A 11 -7.00 -2.28 4.89
C ASP A 11 -5.96 -3.43 5.00
N GLY A 12 -5.75 -4.18 3.92
CA GLY A 12 -4.79 -5.28 3.86
C GLY A 12 -5.26 -6.56 4.56
N TYR A 13 -6.57 -6.70 4.78
CA TYR A 13 -7.14 -7.89 5.38
C TYR A 13 -7.23 -9.05 4.37
N GLU A 14 -6.17 -9.85 4.29
CA GLU A 14 -6.08 -11.05 3.44
C GLU A 14 -6.33 -12.32 4.27
N THR A 15 -7.16 -13.23 3.75
CA THR A 15 -7.51 -14.51 4.40
C THR A 15 -6.98 -15.74 3.65
N GLY A 16 -6.42 -15.55 2.45
CA GLY A 16 -5.78 -16.58 1.64
C GLY A 16 -4.28 -16.75 1.90
N ASP A 17 -3.56 -17.28 0.89
CA ASP A 17 -2.10 -17.50 0.98
C ASP A 17 -1.33 -16.17 0.91
N ALA A 18 -0.86 -15.69 2.06
CA ALA A 18 -0.02 -14.50 2.14
C ALA A 18 1.29 -14.62 1.32
N ALA A 19 1.82 -15.84 1.12
CA ALA A 19 3.00 -16.03 0.29
C ALA A 19 2.69 -15.82 -1.19
N LEU A 20 1.47 -16.15 -1.65
CA LEU A 20 1.02 -15.83 -2.99
C LEU A 20 0.92 -14.31 -3.17
N LEU A 21 0.31 -13.61 -2.22
CA LEU A 21 0.24 -12.15 -2.25
C LEU A 21 1.63 -11.52 -2.33
N GLY A 22 2.57 -11.94 -1.48
CA GLY A 22 3.95 -11.46 -1.53
C GLY A 22 4.62 -11.70 -2.89
N ARG A 23 4.44 -12.89 -3.49
CA ARG A 23 4.97 -13.20 -4.84
C ARG A 23 4.38 -12.29 -5.91
N GLU A 24 3.07 -12.04 -5.89
CA GLU A 24 2.42 -11.17 -6.87
C GLU A 24 2.79 -9.70 -6.66
N MET A 25 2.94 -9.24 -5.42
CA MET A 25 3.46 -7.91 -5.10
C MET A 25 4.90 -7.72 -5.60
N ALA A 26 5.76 -8.73 -5.45
CA ALA A 26 7.11 -8.73 -6.00
C ALA A 26 7.13 -8.72 -7.54
N ARG A 27 6.16 -9.36 -8.20
CA ARG A 27 6.01 -9.29 -9.67
C ARG A 27 5.51 -7.91 -10.10
N LEU A 28 4.58 -7.32 -9.35
CA LEU A 28 4.02 -6.01 -9.62
C LEU A 28 5.08 -4.91 -9.50
N SER A 29 5.90 -4.94 -8.44
CA SER A 29 6.97 -3.95 -8.20
C SER A 29 8.03 -3.92 -9.29
N ARG A 30 8.27 -5.05 -9.98
CA ARG A 30 9.15 -5.11 -11.17
C ARG A 30 8.53 -4.53 -12.43
N ARG A 31 7.20 -4.35 -12.48
CA ARG A 31 6.45 -3.90 -13.67
C ARG A 31 6.01 -2.44 -13.60
N CYS A 32 5.88 -1.89 -12.40
CA CYS A 32 5.52 -0.49 -12.18
C CYS A 32 6.70 0.32 -11.67
N ARG A 33 6.56 1.65 -11.70
CA ARG A 33 7.55 2.58 -11.18
C ARG A 33 7.45 2.71 -9.67
N ARG A 34 6.22 2.80 -9.16
CA ARG A 34 5.89 2.92 -7.75
C ARG A 34 4.59 2.19 -7.43
N ILE A 35 4.50 1.66 -6.21
CA ILE A 35 3.31 1.12 -5.57
C ILE A 35 3.01 1.97 -4.34
N VAL A 36 1.83 2.55 -4.30
CA VAL A 36 1.30 3.30 -3.15
C VAL A 36 0.17 2.49 -2.54
N TRP A 37 0.23 2.24 -1.24
CA TRP A 37 -0.81 1.56 -0.48
C TRP A 37 -1.42 2.52 0.54
N LEU A 38 -2.68 2.86 0.31
CA LEU A 38 -3.48 3.74 1.15
C LEU A 38 -4.38 2.89 2.05
N ASN A 39 -4.16 2.98 3.35
CA ASN A 39 -4.89 2.19 4.33
C ASN A 39 -5.80 3.08 5.20
N PRO A 40 -7.14 2.89 5.14
CA PRO A 40 -8.09 3.66 5.96
C PRO A 40 -8.05 3.29 7.45
N MET A 41 -7.35 2.24 7.85
CA MET A 41 -7.26 1.81 9.25
C MET A 41 -6.08 2.43 10.00
N ILE A 42 -5.07 3.00 9.32
CA ILE A 42 -3.86 3.58 9.98
C ILE A 42 -4.19 4.68 11.00
N GLY A 43 -5.34 5.36 10.86
CA GLY A 43 -5.77 6.41 11.79
C GLY A 43 -6.59 5.92 12.99
N TRP A 44 -6.90 4.63 13.05
CA TRP A 44 -7.75 4.08 14.11
C TRP A 44 -6.90 3.68 15.31
N GLU A 45 -7.39 4.00 16.51
CA GLU A 45 -6.71 3.65 17.75
C GLU A 45 -6.56 2.13 17.85
N GLY A 46 -5.34 1.66 18.13
CA GLY A 46 -5.02 0.24 18.23
C GLY A 46 -4.77 -0.47 16.90
N TYR A 47 -4.80 0.24 15.76
CA TYR A 47 -4.42 -0.38 14.49
C TYR A 47 -2.93 -0.74 14.44
N ALA A 48 -2.64 -1.99 14.10
CA ALA A 48 -1.33 -2.46 13.73
C ALA A 48 -1.43 -3.38 12.49
N PRO A 49 -0.47 -3.32 11.54
CA PRO A 49 -0.46 -4.16 10.35
C PRO A 49 -0.03 -5.59 10.69
N GLU A 50 -0.81 -6.29 11.50
CA GLU A 50 -0.46 -7.62 12.02
C GLU A 50 -0.82 -8.75 11.07
N ALA A 51 -1.78 -8.51 10.18
CA ALA A 51 -2.24 -9.49 9.20
C ALA A 51 -1.08 -9.98 8.32
N ALA A 52 -1.05 -11.29 8.04
CA ALA A 52 0.02 -11.89 7.25
C ALA A 52 0.09 -11.31 5.83
N GLY A 53 -1.05 -10.98 5.23
CA GLY A 53 -1.12 -10.41 3.89
C GLY A 53 -0.43 -9.05 3.79
N ILE A 54 -0.78 -8.10 4.66
CA ILE A 54 -0.15 -6.78 4.66
C ILE A 54 1.36 -6.90 4.95
N LYS A 55 1.77 -7.76 5.88
CA LYS A 55 3.20 -8.03 6.14
C LYS A 55 3.94 -8.56 4.91
N ALA A 56 3.29 -9.41 4.11
CA ALA A 56 3.87 -9.94 2.87
C ALA A 56 3.93 -8.89 1.74
N ALA A 57 3.00 -7.93 1.73
CA ALA A 57 2.93 -6.88 0.72
C ALA A 57 3.91 -5.72 0.99
N LEU A 58 4.08 -5.32 2.26
CA LEU A 58 4.84 -4.14 2.68
C LEU A 58 6.27 -4.03 2.12
N PRO A 59 7.06 -5.12 1.98
CA PRO A 59 8.40 -5.05 1.38
C PRO A 59 8.43 -4.59 -0.08
N HIS A 60 7.27 -4.53 -0.74
CA HIS A 60 7.13 -4.16 -2.15
C HIS A 60 6.37 -2.85 -2.36
N VAL A 61 5.98 -2.17 -1.28
CA VAL A 61 5.24 -0.91 -1.30
C VAL A 61 6.20 0.25 -1.11
N ASP A 62 6.15 1.25 -1.99
CA ASP A 62 7.00 2.45 -1.91
C ASP A 62 6.45 3.49 -0.92
N LEU A 63 5.12 3.59 -0.81
CA LEU A 63 4.47 4.44 0.18
C LEU A 63 3.31 3.69 0.85
N TYR A 64 3.38 3.57 2.16
CA TYR A 64 2.29 3.10 3.01
C TYR A 64 1.75 4.27 3.83
N ALA A 65 0.51 4.69 3.58
CA ALA A 65 -0.02 5.95 4.11
C ALA A 65 -1.51 5.87 4.52
N PRO A 66 -1.96 6.70 5.47
CA PRO A 66 -3.36 6.77 5.87
C PRO A 66 -4.26 7.34 4.75
N ALA A 67 -5.53 6.91 4.73
CA ALA A 67 -6.56 7.47 3.86
C ALA A 67 -7.96 7.51 4.52
N HIS A 68 -7.98 7.82 5.82
CA HIS A 68 -9.18 7.76 6.67
C HIS A 68 -9.87 9.12 6.87
N THR A 69 -9.24 10.20 6.43
CA THR A 69 -9.81 11.56 6.42
C THR A 69 -9.45 12.30 5.14
N LEU A 70 -10.21 13.35 4.82
CA LEU A 70 -9.86 14.27 3.73
C LEU A 70 -8.48 14.90 3.92
N GLN A 71 -8.11 15.21 5.17
CA GLN A 71 -6.77 15.72 5.47
C GLN A 71 -5.70 14.70 5.12
N SER A 72 -5.86 13.43 5.53
CA SER A 72 -4.89 12.38 5.19
C SER A 72 -4.73 12.17 3.68
N LEU A 73 -5.79 12.38 2.90
CA LEU A 73 -5.73 12.34 1.44
C LEU A 73 -5.02 13.58 0.87
N ALA A 74 -5.29 14.76 1.41
CA ALA A 74 -4.62 16.00 1.02
C ALA A 74 -3.11 15.93 1.28
N ASP A 75 -2.69 15.30 2.39
CA ASP A 75 -1.29 15.12 2.76
C ASP A 75 -0.51 14.21 1.79
N LEU A 76 -1.19 13.49 0.89
CA LEU A 76 -0.55 12.69 -0.17
C LEU A 76 -0.06 13.54 -1.35
N GLU A 77 -0.61 14.74 -1.54
CA GLU A 77 -0.33 15.61 -2.70
C GLU A 77 1.17 15.83 -2.94
N PRO A 78 1.99 16.16 -1.93
CA PRO A 78 3.43 16.39 -2.13
C PRO A 78 4.20 15.14 -2.56
N TYR A 79 3.67 13.95 -2.24
CA TYR A 79 4.26 12.68 -2.66
C TYR A 79 3.85 12.33 -4.09
N LEU A 80 2.55 12.46 -4.40
CA LEU A 80 2.00 12.14 -5.71
C LEU A 80 2.50 13.09 -6.80
N ALA A 81 2.72 14.36 -6.48
CA ALA A 81 3.29 15.35 -7.39
C ALA A 81 4.73 15.02 -7.84
N LYS A 82 5.42 14.10 -7.15
CA LYS A 82 6.80 13.66 -7.44
C LYS A 82 6.89 12.28 -8.11
N LEU A 83 5.76 11.72 -8.56
CA LEU A 83 5.70 10.46 -9.31
C LEU A 83 6.05 10.67 -10.78
#